data_AF-A0A4R9VJC9-F1
#
_entry.id   AF-A0A4R9VJC9-F1
#
_cell.length_a   1.000
_cell.length_b   1.000
_cell.length_c   1.000
_cell.angle_alpha   90.00
_cell.angle_beta   90.00
_cell.angle_gamma   90.00
#
_symmetry.space_group_name_H-M   'P 1'
#
loop_
_entity.id
_entity.type
_entity.pdbx_description
1 polymer ?
#
loop_
_entity_poly.entity_id
_entity_poly.type
_entity_poly.pdbx_seq_one_letter_code
_entity_poly.pdbx_strand_id
1 'polypeptide(L)'
;KINDSRANLVAEIGKDGPVLGISGHMDVVSAGDESKWTYDPFKLTEVDGKLYGRGSADMKSGLAALVISMIDIHDQNLLQHGKIRLLATAGEEIVGEGAKAFQDKGYMDDVDALVIA
;
A
#
# COMPACT_ATOMS: atom_id res chain seq x y z
N LYS A 1 10.89 6.79 7.54
CA LYS A 1 10.39 7.12 8.90
C LYS A 1 9.58 8.42 8.85
N ILE A 2 8.39 8.43 9.45
CA ILE A 2 7.49 9.59 9.57
C ILE A 2 7.52 10.11 11.01
N ASN A 3 7.39 9.20 11.99
CA ASN A 3 7.61 9.45 13.41
C ASN A 3 8.19 8.17 14.08
N ASP A 4 8.22 8.09 15.40
CA ASP A 4 8.80 6.95 16.12
C ASP A 4 8.03 5.64 15.99
N SER A 5 6.74 5.67 15.65
CA SER A 5 5.88 4.50 15.49
C SER A 5 5.42 4.24 14.05
N ARG A 6 5.70 5.17 13.12
CA ARG A 6 5.25 5.09 11.72
C ARG A 6 6.36 5.35 10.72
N ALA A 7 6.34 4.60 9.63
CA ALA A 7 7.21 4.79 8.49
C ALA A 7 6.47 4.48 7.20
N ASN A 8 6.82 5.22 6.15
CA ASN A 8 6.58 4.78 4.79
C ASN A 8 7.55 3.65 4.41
N LEU A 9 7.16 2.85 3.43
CA LEU A 9 7.98 1.84 2.79
C LEU A 9 8.14 2.18 1.29
N VAL A 10 9.37 2.05 0.79
CA VAL A 10 9.69 2.18 -0.64
C VAL A 10 10.40 0.91 -1.07
N ALA A 11 10.02 0.39 -2.23
CA ALA A 11 10.70 -0.70 -2.92
C ALA A 11 10.68 -0.46 -4.43
N GLU A 12 11.67 -0.99 -5.15
CA GLU A 12 11.76 -0.88 -6.61
C GLU A 12 12.17 -2.20 -7.24
N ILE A 13 11.61 -2.51 -8.41
CA ILE A 13 12.10 -3.57 -9.32
C ILE A 13 12.26 -3.00 -10.73
N GLY A 14 13.10 -3.63 -11.55
CA GLY A 14 13.38 -3.17 -12.91
C GLY A 14 14.62 -2.28 -13.01
N LYS A 15 14.77 -1.60 -14.14
CA LYS A 15 15.97 -0.81 -14.50
C LYS A 15 15.56 0.50 -15.18
N ASP A 16 16.48 1.13 -15.88
CA ASP A 16 16.27 2.37 -16.63
C ASP A 16 15.05 2.30 -17.56
N GLY A 17 14.34 3.42 -17.66
CA GLY A 17 13.10 3.55 -18.42
C GLY A 17 12.01 4.24 -17.60
N PRO A 18 10.75 4.19 -18.06
CA PRO A 18 9.65 4.84 -17.37
C PRO A 18 9.38 4.20 -16.01
N VAL A 19 8.96 5.01 -15.04
CA VAL A 19 8.65 4.58 -13.68
C VAL A 19 7.15 4.56 -13.46
N LEU A 20 6.61 3.35 -13.27
CA LEU A 20 5.26 3.14 -12.77
C LEU A 20 5.27 3.14 -11.24
N GLY A 21 4.71 4.18 -10.63
CA GLY A 21 4.40 4.18 -9.22
C GLY A 21 3.20 3.29 -8.92
N ILE A 22 3.31 2.46 -7.88
CA ILE A 22 2.17 1.77 -7.27
C ILE A 22 2.08 2.21 -5.81
N SER A 23 0.89 2.64 -5.38
CA SER A 23 0.71 3.29 -4.07
C SER A 23 -0.50 2.75 -3.32
N GLY A 24 -0.39 2.78 -2.00
CA GLY A 24 -1.47 2.51 -1.06
C GLY A 24 -1.05 2.91 0.35
N HIS A 25 -1.97 2.82 1.30
CA HIS A 25 -1.72 3.13 2.71
C HIS A 25 -1.78 1.88 3.59
N MET A 26 -1.03 1.92 4.69
CA MET A 26 -0.88 0.79 5.63
C MET A 26 -1.70 0.98 6.91
N ASP A 27 -2.05 2.21 7.22
CA ASP A 27 -2.89 2.53 8.37
C ASP A 27 -4.36 2.22 8.11
N VAL A 28 -5.16 2.37 9.14
CA VAL A 28 -6.60 2.15 9.09
C VAL A 28 -7.24 3.11 10.09
N VAL A 29 -8.48 3.52 9.84
CA VAL A 29 -9.28 4.15 10.89
C VAL A 29 -9.50 3.22 12.09
N SER A 30 -9.89 3.82 13.22
CA SER A 30 -10.33 3.08 14.41
C SER A 30 -11.46 2.09 14.10
N ALA A 31 -11.45 0.94 14.79
CA ALA A 31 -12.57 0.00 14.75
C ALA A 31 -13.82 0.54 15.49
N GLY A 32 -13.66 1.57 16.33
CA GLY A 32 -14.74 2.08 17.18
C GLY A 32 -15.09 1.09 18.29
N ASP A 33 -16.39 0.93 18.56
CA ASP A 33 -16.90 0.00 19.57
C ASP A 33 -16.94 -1.43 19.02
N GLU A 34 -16.00 -2.27 19.47
CA GLU A 34 -15.85 -3.66 19.04
C GLU A 34 -17.09 -4.51 19.31
N SER A 35 -17.93 -4.16 20.31
CA SER A 35 -19.17 -4.90 20.60
C SER A 35 -20.22 -4.78 19.49
N LYS A 36 -20.08 -3.80 18.60
CA LYS A 36 -20.98 -3.60 17.45
C LYS A 36 -20.54 -4.39 16.21
N TRP A 37 -19.37 -5.02 16.27
CA TRP A 37 -18.89 -5.83 15.16
C TRP A 37 -19.44 -7.25 15.24
N THR A 38 -19.92 -7.77 14.11
CA THR A 38 -20.32 -9.18 13.99
C THR A 38 -19.10 -10.12 14.08
N TYR A 39 -17.95 -9.67 13.60
CA TYR A 39 -16.68 -10.39 13.62
C TYR A 39 -15.60 -9.47 14.18
N ASP A 40 -14.65 -10.02 14.92
CA ASP A 40 -13.52 -9.24 15.47
C ASP A 40 -12.84 -8.41 14.36
N PRO A 41 -12.70 -7.09 14.53
CA PRO A 41 -12.19 -6.20 13.49
C PRO A 41 -10.73 -6.47 13.12
N PHE A 42 -9.92 -7.04 14.02
CA PHE A 42 -8.49 -7.28 13.77
C PHE A 42 -8.14 -8.75 13.59
N LYS A 43 -9.15 -9.63 13.59
CA LYS A 43 -9.02 -11.03 13.17
C LYS A 43 -9.76 -11.25 11.87
N LEU A 44 -8.99 -11.41 10.78
CA LEU A 44 -9.55 -11.69 9.45
C LEU A 44 -10.46 -12.92 9.50
N THR A 45 -11.73 -12.72 9.14
CA THR A 45 -12.77 -13.76 9.19
C THR A 45 -13.41 -13.90 7.81
N GLU A 46 -13.39 -15.11 7.25
CA GLU A 46 -14.02 -15.41 5.96
C GLU A 46 -15.39 -16.05 6.16
N VAL A 47 -16.42 -15.47 5.53
CA VAL A 47 -17.78 -16.02 5.51
C VAL A 47 -18.39 -15.79 4.13
N ASP A 48 -18.88 -16.87 3.51
CA ASP A 48 -19.51 -16.86 2.18
C ASP A 48 -18.68 -16.13 1.10
N GLY A 49 -17.37 -16.39 1.10
CA GLY A 49 -16.42 -15.79 0.15
C GLY A 49 -16.11 -14.30 0.39
N LYS A 50 -16.50 -13.74 1.55
CA LYS A 50 -16.20 -12.37 1.95
C LYS A 50 -15.23 -12.34 3.11
N LEU A 51 -14.24 -11.45 3.02
CA LEU A 51 -13.22 -11.24 4.05
C LEU A 51 -13.58 -10.04 4.95
N TYR A 52 -13.99 -10.33 6.18
CA TYR A 52 -14.33 -9.33 7.19
C TYR A 52 -13.11 -9.02 8.07
N GLY A 53 -12.81 -7.74 8.19
CA GLY A 53 -11.74 -7.21 9.04
C GLY A 53 -11.50 -5.73 8.73
N ARG A 54 -11.17 -4.94 9.75
CA ARG A 54 -10.76 -3.54 9.59
C ARG A 54 -9.53 -3.49 8.71
N GLY A 55 -9.68 -2.77 7.60
CA GLY A 55 -8.65 -2.60 6.61
C GLY A 55 -8.64 -3.63 5.49
N SER A 56 -9.53 -4.63 5.51
CA SER A 56 -9.58 -5.64 4.44
C SER A 56 -9.85 -4.98 3.09
N ALA A 57 -10.91 -4.16 2.99
CA ALA A 57 -11.22 -3.42 1.77
C ALA A 57 -10.39 -2.12 1.63
N ASP A 58 -10.18 -1.39 2.71
CA ASP A 58 -9.54 -0.06 2.73
C ASP A 58 -8.26 -0.06 3.58
N MET A 59 -7.09 -0.26 3.00
CA MET A 59 -6.87 -0.74 1.63
C MET A 59 -5.86 -1.89 1.58
N LYS A 60 -5.79 -2.68 2.66
CA LYS A 60 -4.75 -3.71 2.82
C LYS A 60 -4.84 -4.82 1.79
N SER A 61 -6.03 -5.20 1.33
CA SER A 61 -6.15 -6.21 0.26
C SER A 61 -5.61 -5.68 -1.07
N GLY A 62 -5.96 -4.46 -1.47
CA GLY A 62 -5.43 -3.82 -2.67
C GLY A 62 -3.92 -3.63 -2.60
N LEU A 63 -3.41 -3.10 -1.49
CA LEU A 63 -1.97 -2.96 -1.27
C LEU A 63 -1.25 -4.32 -1.30
N ALA A 64 -1.80 -5.35 -0.64
CA ALA A 64 -1.22 -6.69 -0.68
C ALA A 64 -1.23 -7.28 -2.11
N ALA A 65 -2.30 -7.09 -2.87
CA ALA A 65 -2.38 -7.55 -4.26
C ALA A 65 -1.33 -6.88 -5.16
N LEU A 66 -1.10 -5.57 -4.99
CA LEU A 66 -0.04 -4.84 -5.69
C LEU A 66 1.36 -5.37 -5.32
N VAL A 67 1.62 -5.59 -4.03
CA VAL A 67 2.91 -6.12 -3.55
C VAL A 67 3.16 -7.53 -4.09
N ILE A 68 2.16 -8.42 -4.03
CA ILE A 68 2.25 -9.79 -4.56
C ILE A 68 2.51 -9.74 -6.07
N SER A 69 1.79 -8.90 -6.81
CA SER A 69 2.00 -8.74 -8.25
C SER A 69 3.43 -8.29 -8.56
N MET A 70 3.98 -7.35 -7.78
CA MET A 70 5.35 -6.87 -7.94
C MET A 70 6.37 -7.99 -7.65
N ILE A 71 6.14 -8.82 -6.63
CA ILE A 71 6.98 -10.00 -6.33
C ILE A 71 6.91 -11.01 -7.48
N ASP A 72 5.72 -11.35 -7.95
CA ASP A 72 5.53 -12.32 -9.04
C ASP A 72 6.18 -11.85 -10.35
N ILE A 73 6.05 -10.56 -10.67
CA ILE A 73 6.71 -9.94 -11.84
C ILE A 73 8.23 -10.05 -11.73
N HIS A 74 8.78 -9.83 -10.55
CA HIS A 74 10.22 -9.94 -10.31
C HIS A 74 10.71 -11.38 -10.42
N ASP A 75 10.08 -12.31 -9.69
CA ASP A 75 10.52 -13.70 -9.58
C ASP A 75 10.40 -14.47 -10.90
N GLN A 76 9.41 -14.10 -11.73
CA GLN A 76 9.25 -14.64 -13.08
C GLN A 76 10.01 -13.84 -14.15
N ASN A 77 10.77 -12.81 -13.76
CA ASN A 77 11.52 -11.92 -14.65
C ASN A 77 10.65 -11.38 -15.81
N LEU A 78 9.43 -10.90 -15.50
CA LEU A 78 8.46 -10.44 -16.50
C LEU A 78 8.67 -8.98 -16.92
N LEU A 79 9.29 -8.16 -16.07
CA LEU A 79 9.54 -6.75 -16.35
C LEU A 79 10.77 -6.59 -17.26
N GLN A 80 10.54 -6.43 -18.56
CA GLN A 80 11.63 -6.28 -19.55
C GLN A 80 12.11 -4.84 -19.74
N HIS A 81 11.28 -3.84 -19.42
CA HIS A 81 11.60 -2.42 -19.61
C HIS A 81 10.92 -1.55 -18.55
N GLY A 82 11.62 -0.53 -18.08
CA GLY A 82 11.15 0.39 -17.05
C GLY A 82 11.27 -0.16 -15.63
N LYS A 83 10.62 0.54 -14.72
CA LYS A 83 10.69 0.33 -13.28
C LYS A 83 9.30 0.35 -12.66
N ILE A 84 9.08 -0.48 -11.65
CA ILE A 84 7.92 -0.39 -10.77
C ILE A 84 8.40 0.06 -9.39
N ARG A 85 7.85 1.16 -8.86
CA ARG A 85 8.16 1.69 -7.53
C ARG A 85 6.95 1.56 -6.62
N LEU A 86 7.09 0.80 -5.54
CA LEU A 86 6.13 0.77 -4.44
C LEU A 86 6.31 2.00 -3.55
N LEU A 87 5.21 2.68 -3.28
CA LEU A 87 5.11 3.84 -2.39
C LEU A 87 4.03 3.57 -1.34
N ALA A 88 4.34 2.74 -0.34
CA ALA A 88 3.39 2.44 0.73
C ALA A 88 3.48 3.51 1.84
N THR A 89 2.37 4.21 2.04
CA THR A 89 2.28 5.37 2.94
C THR A 89 1.77 4.99 4.32
N ALA A 90 2.11 5.81 5.32
CA ALA A 90 1.48 5.80 6.63
C ALA A 90 0.74 7.13 6.87
N GLY A 91 -0.36 7.06 7.62
CA GLY A 91 -1.13 8.22 8.08
C GLY A 91 -2.04 8.84 7.02
N GLU A 92 -2.47 8.07 6.03
CA GLU A 92 -3.37 8.53 4.97
C GLU A 92 -4.74 8.92 5.55
N GLU A 93 -5.31 8.07 6.40
CA GLU A 93 -6.66 8.16 6.97
C GLU A 93 -6.89 9.36 7.91
N ILE A 94 -5.85 10.17 8.15
CA ILE A 94 -5.88 11.32 9.07
C ILE A 94 -5.49 12.61 8.35
N VAL A 95 -4.24 12.70 7.87
CA VAL A 95 -3.69 13.94 7.29
C VAL A 95 -2.78 13.73 6.07
N GLY A 96 -2.51 12.49 5.66
CA GLY A 96 -1.65 12.21 4.51
C GLY A 96 -0.17 12.51 4.74
N GLU A 97 0.32 12.40 5.99
CA GLU A 97 1.72 12.71 6.35
C GLU A 97 2.73 11.88 5.53
N GLY A 98 2.41 10.62 5.25
CA GLY A 98 3.23 9.74 4.43
C GLY A 98 3.34 10.21 2.98
N ALA A 99 2.22 10.54 2.33
CA ALA A 99 2.23 11.02 0.95
C ALA A 99 2.99 12.35 0.83
N LYS A 100 2.78 13.27 1.76
CA LYS A 100 3.53 14.53 1.82
C LYS A 100 5.04 14.28 1.98
N ALA A 101 5.43 13.34 2.84
CA ALA A 101 6.85 13.01 3.02
C ALA A 101 7.50 12.40 1.78
N PHE A 102 6.74 11.73 0.90
CA PHE A 102 7.26 11.27 -0.39
C PHE A 102 7.47 12.43 -1.36
N GLN A 103 6.50 13.34 -1.46
CA GLN A 103 6.63 14.53 -2.29
C GLN A 103 7.82 15.40 -1.85
N ASP A 104 7.94 15.69 -0.55
CA ASP A 104 8.98 16.56 -0.02
C ASP A 104 10.41 15.97 -0.20
N LYS A 105 10.52 14.64 -0.40
CA LYS A 105 11.78 13.93 -0.62
C LYS A 105 12.06 13.59 -2.08
N GLY A 106 11.18 13.98 -3.00
CA GLY A 106 11.36 13.77 -4.44
C GLY A 106 11.09 12.33 -4.92
N TYR A 107 10.42 11.49 -4.13
CA TYR A 107 10.10 10.11 -4.56
C TYR A 107 9.10 10.03 -5.72
N MET A 108 8.48 11.17 -6.07
CA MET A 108 7.54 11.32 -7.18
C MET A 108 8.14 12.05 -8.39
N ASP A 109 9.37 12.57 -8.28
CA ASP A 109 9.93 13.51 -9.28
C ASP A 109 10.14 12.87 -10.66
N ASP A 110 10.37 11.56 -10.69
CA ASP A 110 10.59 10.74 -11.88
C ASP A 110 9.46 9.72 -12.13
N VAL A 111 8.31 9.83 -11.44
CA VAL A 111 7.17 8.92 -11.65
C VAL A 111 6.35 9.36 -12.86
N ASP A 112 6.29 8.51 -13.89
CA ASP A 112 5.58 8.79 -15.13
C ASP A 112 4.08 8.48 -15.05
N ALA A 113 3.71 7.47 -14.28
CA ALA A 113 2.32 7.05 -14.07
C ALA A 113 2.13 6.48 -12.67
N LEU A 114 0.91 6.57 -12.13
CA LEU A 114 0.58 6.11 -10.78
C LEU A 114 -0.66 5.21 -10.81
N VAL A 115 -0.56 4.05 -10.17
CA VAL A 115 -1.70 3.20 -9.81
C VAL A 115 -1.89 3.27 -8.30
N ILE A 116 -3.13 3.54 -7.86
CA ILE A 116 -3.52 3.52 -6.45
C ILE A 116 -4.43 2.31 -6.25
N ALA A 117 -4.15 1.54 -5.20
CA ALA A 117 -4.96 0.36 -4.85
C ALA A 117 -6.38 0.72 -4.37
#